data_AF-A0A9D1HRX1-F1
#
_entry.id   AF-A0A9D1HRX1-F1
#
_cell.length_a   1.000
_cell.length_b   1.000
_cell.length_c   1.000
_cell.angle_alpha   90.00
_cell.angle_beta   90.00
_cell.angle_gamma   90.00
#
_symmetry.space_group_name_H-M   'P 1'
#
loop_
_entity.id
_entity.type
_entity.pdbx_description
1 polymer ?
#
loop_
_entity_poly.entity_id
_entity_poly.type
_entity_poly.pdbx_seq_one_letter_code
_entity_poly.pdbx_strand_id
1 'polypeptide(L)'
;MKEKYKHLLQKRSFHMAVGGLSLCLIALVTWAFSPKPSTSPLDIFVEEKTIEWGETVSLDPASYLKEGCEPGEIMDQIVIQSDLDEVPDIGEYTLSLIYGEQQRPIRLTVQDTTAPVFEKTYDRIETYQDVEPNLEDISVTDLGEVSLGLDLSQVDLTQPGEYPAVLLASDPSQNQATQTITIVVKAPQLTLEKNHLSLIEGQSSTLKANVEGKDPTVQYSSSQPEIVSVDAQGKIHAQKAGKATITALANGIEATCQVEVKEKPKEEMPTTDTDSNTSDTHIPAGINVQSIAQLQAAKNSDNLLIIASPSYASRSMTAYYFQKNGSGWSQTFKVNGIVGKTGIGKASEGDTKTPTGIYSITKLFGIDPNPGTQLAYHQLTGTEYWCGGPYYNQWVDEQTMDHSNCDKSKDEHLIDYPVNYDYAAAISYNTSNTPGQGSAIFVHCMTGSYTLGCIAIPKTQMATFMRGINGSTRVIIDVESRILNY
;
A
#
# COMPACT_ATOMS: atom_id res chain seq x y z
N MET A 1 27.51 32.25 16.02
CA MET A 1 27.22 31.45 17.23
C MET A 1 27.66 30.03 16.89
N LYS A 2 28.85 29.46 17.15
CA LYS A 2 29.86 29.44 18.23
C LYS A 2 29.33 29.15 19.64
N GLU A 3 29.95 28.11 20.25
CA GLU A 3 29.77 27.45 21.55
C GLU A 3 28.82 26.23 21.54
N LYS A 4 29.13 25.04 22.09
CA LYS A 4 30.15 24.47 23.01
C LYS A 4 30.18 22.94 22.76
N TYR A 5 31.28 22.18 22.78
CA TYR A 5 32.05 21.78 23.96
C TYR A 5 33.42 21.21 23.54
N LYS A 6 34.47 21.59 24.29
CA LYS A 6 35.86 21.11 24.20
C LYS A 6 36.42 20.97 25.63
N HIS A 7 37.36 20.03 25.81
CA HIS A 7 38.16 19.69 27.02
C HIS A 7 37.46 18.76 28.03
N LEU A 8 38.10 17.71 28.56
CA LEU A 8 39.47 17.62 29.11
C LEU A 8 40.14 16.25 28.87
N LEU A 9 41.34 16.28 28.27
CA LEU A 9 42.37 15.25 28.40
C LEU A 9 43.37 15.73 29.46
N GLN A 10 43.67 14.90 30.47
CA GLN A 10 44.76 15.14 31.39
C GLN A 10 45.73 13.95 31.39
N LYS A 11 46.81 14.10 30.63
CA LYS A 11 48.07 13.35 30.81
C LYS A 11 48.69 13.75 32.15
N ARG A 12 49.16 12.78 32.93
CA ARG A 12 50.31 12.95 33.83
C ARG A 12 51.22 11.72 33.77
N SER A 13 52.49 12.05 33.57
CA SER A 13 53.69 11.25 33.37
C SER A 13 54.45 11.02 34.68
N PHE A 14 55.30 9.98 34.71
CA PHE A 14 56.58 9.80 35.45
C PHE A 14 56.75 8.29 35.80
N HIS A 15 57.91 7.63 35.78
CA HIS A 15 59.29 7.97 35.45
C HIS A 15 60.08 6.66 35.23
N MET A 16 61.01 6.67 34.27
CA MET A 16 62.07 5.66 34.14
C MET A 16 63.14 5.92 35.21
N ALA A 17 63.62 4.86 35.88
CA ALA A 17 64.86 4.91 36.65
C ALA A 17 65.67 3.62 36.43
N VAL A 18 66.89 3.82 35.95
CA VAL A 18 67.97 2.83 35.77
C VAL A 18 68.89 2.88 36.99
N GLY A 19 69.37 1.72 37.44
CA GLY A 19 70.44 1.53 38.43
C GLY A 19 70.16 0.28 39.27
N GLY A 20 71.07 -0.64 39.57
CA GLY A 20 72.51 -0.74 39.42
C GLY A 20 72.94 -2.08 40.07
N LEU A 21 74.16 -2.51 39.75
CA LEU A 21 74.79 -3.79 40.07
C LEU A 21 74.88 -4.22 41.56
N SER A 22 75.00 -5.55 41.72
CA SER A 22 75.86 -6.30 42.65
C SER A 22 75.50 -6.42 44.13
N LEU A 23 75.21 -7.66 44.56
CA LEU A 23 75.99 -8.32 45.62
C LEU A 23 75.76 -9.85 45.62
N CYS A 24 76.82 -10.59 45.32
CA CYS A 24 76.94 -12.02 45.59
C CYS A 24 76.96 -12.26 47.11
N LEU A 25 76.20 -13.25 47.59
CA LEU A 25 76.60 -13.98 48.79
C LEU A 25 76.33 -15.48 48.61
N ILE A 26 77.40 -16.22 48.85
CA ILE A 26 77.56 -17.66 48.75
C ILE A 26 76.85 -18.34 49.92
N ALA A 27 76.05 -19.36 49.65
CA ALA A 27 75.78 -20.44 50.60
C ALA A 27 75.95 -21.78 49.87
N LEU A 28 77.01 -22.50 50.24
CA LEU A 28 77.38 -23.83 49.75
C LEU A 28 76.51 -24.90 50.42
N VAL A 29 75.89 -25.71 49.57
CA VAL A 29 75.75 -27.19 49.62
C VAL A 29 75.02 -27.81 50.81
N THR A 30 73.81 -28.30 50.50
CA THR A 30 73.50 -29.72 50.72
C THR A 30 72.88 -30.30 49.45
N TRP A 31 73.61 -31.23 48.83
CA TRP A 31 73.16 -32.02 47.68
C TRP A 31 72.25 -33.15 48.20
N ALA A 32 70.94 -33.07 47.96
CA ALA A 32 70.05 -34.23 48.02
C ALA A 32 68.74 -33.90 47.30
N PHE A 33 68.50 -34.59 46.18
CA PHE A 33 67.28 -34.57 45.38
C PHE A 33 66.95 -33.25 44.67
N SER A 34 67.58 -33.02 43.51
CA SER A 34 66.80 -32.48 42.40
C SER A 34 65.73 -33.53 42.08
N PRO A 35 64.41 -33.26 42.22
CA PRO A 35 63.47 -34.09 41.51
C PRO A 35 63.87 -33.98 40.04
N LYS A 36 64.11 -35.11 39.36
CA LYS A 36 63.94 -35.12 37.89
C LYS A 36 62.62 -34.38 37.63
N PRO A 37 62.51 -33.48 36.64
CA PRO A 37 61.18 -33.01 36.25
C PRO A 37 60.38 -34.29 36.04
N SER A 38 59.42 -34.56 36.92
CA SER A 38 58.47 -35.63 36.65
C SER A 38 57.70 -35.04 35.49
N THR A 39 58.09 -35.41 34.28
CA THR A 39 57.33 -35.09 33.09
C THR A 39 56.01 -35.80 33.31
N SER A 40 55.04 -35.08 33.86
CA SER A 40 53.70 -35.60 34.02
C SER A 40 53.29 -36.06 32.63
N PRO A 41 52.66 -37.23 32.50
CA PRO A 41 52.16 -37.64 31.20
C PRO A 41 51.15 -36.64 30.60
N LEU A 42 50.62 -35.73 31.42
CA LEU A 42 49.77 -34.62 31.01
C LEU A 42 50.54 -33.38 30.50
N ASP A 43 51.88 -33.35 30.55
CA ASP A 43 52.69 -32.19 30.11
C ASP A 43 52.68 -31.97 28.60
N ILE A 44 52.25 -32.97 27.83
CA ILE A 44 52.16 -32.91 26.36
C ILE A 44 50.87 -32.23 25.88
N PHE A 45 49.96 -31.86 26.78
CA PHE A 45 48.69 -31.21 26.45
C PHE A 45 48.78 -29.69 26.59
N VAL A 46 47.99 -28.98 25.79
CA VAL A 46 47.86 -27.52 25.87
C VAL A 46 47.17 -27.12 27.18
N GLU A 47 47.53 -25.97 27.71
CA GLU A 47 46.91 -25.41 28.92
C GLU A 47 45.70 -24.53 28.58
N GLU A 48 45.62 -24.07 27.33
CA GLU A 48 44.59 -23.18 26.81
C GLU A 48 44.19 -23.64 25.40
N LYS A 49 42.90 -23.58 25.10
CA LYS A 49 42.32 -23.91 23.79
C LYS A 49 41.25 -22.89 23.45
N THR A 50 41.24 -22.43 22.21
CA THR A 50 40.17 -21.61 21.67
C THR A 50 39.39 -22.41 20.63
N ILE A 51 38.06 -22.31 20.65
CA ILE A 51 37.17 -22.90 19.65
C ILE A 51 36.21 -21.83 19.12
N GLU A 52 35.73 -22.05 17.89
CA GLU A 52 34.75 -21.18 17.27
C GLU A 52 33.36 -21.44 17.84
N TRP A 53 32.59 -20.38 18.06
CA TRP A 53 31.22 -20.52 18.52
C TRP A 53 30.37 -21.31 17.49
N GLY A 54 29.57 -22.26 17.98
CA GLY A 54 28.84 -23.22 17.15
C GLY A 54 29.58 -24.54 16.88
N GLU A 55 30.88 -24.63 17.21
CA GLU A 55 31.62 -25.90 17.16
C GLU A 55 31.39 -26.76 18.41
N THR A 56 31.49 -28.08 18.23
CA THR A 56 31.40 -29.04 19.33
C THR A 56 32.69 -29.08 20.15
N VAL A 57 32.57 -29.06 21.48
CA VAL A 57 33.69 -29.31 22.39
C VAL A 57 34.10 -30.78 22.28
N SER A 58 35.28 -31.04 21.69
CA SER A 58 35.83 -32.39 21.65
C SER A 58 36.20 -32.87 23.05
N LEU A 59 35.77 -34.08 23.41
CA LEU A 59 36.22 -34.79 24.61
C LEU A 59 37.33 -35.81 24.31
N ASP A 60 37.81 -35.87 23.07
CA ASP A 60 38.97 -36.67 22.68
C ASP A 60 40.26 -35.95 23.15
N PRO A 61 41.05 -36.56 24.05
CA PRO A 61 42.30 -35.98 24.50
C PRO A 61 43.26 -35.62 23.37
N ALA A 62 43.24 -36.34 22.24
CA ALA A 62 44.11 -36.05 21.10
C ALA A 62 43.89 -34.63 20.53
N SER A 63 42.69 -34.06 20.70
CA SER A 63 42.34 -32.71 20.24
C SER A 63 43.06 -31.58 21.00
N TYR A 64 43.75 -31.92 22.10
CA TYR A 64 44.41 -30.98 23.02
C TYR A 64 45.92 -31.22 23.16
N LEU A 65 46.53 -32.02 22.28
CA LEU A 65 47.98 -32.20 22.26
C LEU A 65 48.68 -30.91 21.81
N LYS A 66 49.85 -30.63 22.40
CA LYS A 66 50.76 -29.59 21.92
C LYS A 66 51.27 -29.93 20.53
N GLU A 67 51.52 -28.90 19.72
CA GLU A 67 52.06 -29.07 18.38
C GLU A 67 53.35 -29.92 18.39
N GLY A 68 53.43 -30.90 17.49
CA GLY A 68 54.56 -31.84 17.39
C GLY A 68 54.55 -33.00 18.40
N CYS A 69 53.55 -33.09 19.27
CA CYS A 69 53.33 -34.28 20.11
C CYS A 69 52.43 -35.29 19.38
N GLU A 70 52.80 -36.57 19.40
CA GLU A 70 51.98 -37.66 18.87
C GLU A 70 51.18 -38.35 19.99
N PRO A 71 49.99 -38.89 19.70
CA PRO A 71 49.24 -39.73 20.63
C PRO A 71 50.08 -40.93 21.09
N GLY A 72 50.42 -40.98 22.38
CA GLY A 72 51.20 -42.07 22.98
C GLY A 72 50.34 -43.25 23.47
N GLU A 73 50.99 -44.32 23.97
CA GLU A 73 50.32 -45.55 24.45
C GLU A 73 49.35 -45.35 25.63
N ILE A 74 49.43 -44.20 26.31
CA ILE A 74 48.62 -43.88 27.49
C ILE A 74 47.34 -43.10 27.15
N MET A 75 47.11 -42.74 25.89
CA MET A 75 45.99 -41.87 25.49
C MET A 75 44.63 -42.44 25.90
N ASP A 76 44.44 -43.76 25.81
CA ASP A 76 43.21 -44.45 26.22
C ASP A 76 42.94 -44.40 27.74
N GLN A 77 43.94 -43.99 28.53
CA GLN A 77 43.84 -43.84 29.99
C GLN A 77 43.57 -42.40 30.42
N ILE A 78 43.55 -41.46 29.47
CA ILE A 78 43.34 -40.04 29.71
C ILE A 78 41.88 -39.71 29.38
N VAL A 79 41.21 -39.00 30.30
CA VAL A 79 39.81 -38.60 30.12
C VAL A 79 39.71 -37.09 30.23
N ILE A 80 38.98 -36.48 29.30
CA ILE A 80 38.54 -35.08 29.44
C ILE A 80 37.12 -35.09 30.01
N GLN A 81 36.96 -34.45 31.15
CA GLN A 81 35.67 -34.19 31.76
C GLN A 81 35.26 -32.74 31.56
N SER A 82 34.00 -32.53 31.19
CA SER A 82 33.37 -31.24 30.98
C SER A 82 31.97 -31.25 31.59
N ASP A 83 31.57 -30.13 32.20
CA ASP A 83 30.18 -29.88 32.61
C ASP A 83 29.45 -28.96 31.61
N LEU A 84 30.07 -28.70 30.45
CA LEU A 84 29.52 -27.85 29.38
C LEU A 84 28.54 -28.62 28.50
N ASP A 85 27.62 -27.87 27.90
CA ASP A 85 26.86 -28.36 26.76
C ASP A 85 27.80 -28.71 25.58
N GLU A 86 27.34 -29.59 24.69
CA GLU A 86 28.12 -30.05 23.53
C GLU A 86 28.56 -28.89 22.64
N VAL A 87 27.72 -27.86 22.52
CA VAL A 87 27.98 -26.57 21.86
C VAL A 87 27.72 -25.46 22.87
N PRO A 88 28.76 -24.96 23.58
CA PRO A 88 28.62 -23.91 24.59
C PRO A 88 28.44 -22.52 23.97
N ASP A 89 27.87 -21.61 24.76
CA ASP A 89 27.83 -20.17 24.45
C ASP A 89 29.24 -19.53 24.46
N ILE A 90 29.34 -18.30 23.95
CA ILE A 90 30.56 -17.49 24.01
C ILE A 90 30.96 -17.26 25.47
N GLY A 91 32.22 -17.55 25.82
CA GLY A 91 32.70 -17.41 27.19
C GLY A 91 34.02 -18.12 27.48
N GLU A 92 34.43 -18.03 28.74
CA GLU A 92 35.61 -18.69 29.28
C GLU A 92 35.20 -19.84 30.19
N TYR A 93 35.77 -21.01 29.95
CA TYR A 93 35.41 -22.26 30.62
C TYR A 93 36.66 -23.03 31.04
N THR A 94 36.45 -24.12 31.78
CA THR A 94 37.54 -25.00 32.21
C THR A 94 37.15 -26.45 32.03
N LEU A 95 37.94 -27.18 31.23
CA LEU A 95 37.86 -28.63 31.10
C LEU A 95 38.84 -29.28 32.08
N SER A 96 38.54 -30.49 32.53
CA SER A 96 39.42 -31.26 33.42
C SER A 96 40.05 -32.44 32.68
N LEU A 97 41.36 -32.40 32.49
CA LEU A 97 42.16 -33.49 31.95
C LEU A 97 42.61 -34.40 33.10
N ILE A 98 42.21 -35.67 33.07
CA ILE A 98 42.37 -36.62 34.17
C ILE A 98 43.23 -37.82 33.73
N TYR A 99 44.26 -38.14 34.51
CA TYR A 99 45.08 -39.35 34.34
C TYR A 99 45.45 -39.92 35.72
N GLY A 100 44.86 -41.07 36.08
CA GLY A 100 45.01 -41.64 37.42
C GLY A 100 44.50 -40.67 38.50
N GLU A 101 45.36 -40.33 39.47
CA GLU A 101 45.06 -39.31 40.51
C GLU A 101 45.46 -37.87 40.08
N GLN A 102 46.04 -37.70 38.89
CA GLN A 102 46.43 -36.38 38.37
C GLN A 102 45.26 -35.74 37.65
N GLN A 103 44.98 -34.48 37.97
CA GLN A 103 44.01 -33.64 37.27
C GLN A 103 44.68 -32.32 36.87
N ARG A 104 44.47 -31.89 35.63
CA ARG A 104 44.92 -30.59 35.13
C ARG A 104 43.78 -29.84 34.45
N PRO A 105 43.60 -28.54 34.73
CA PRO A 105 42.65 -27.72 34.00
C PRO A 105 43.18 -27.38 32.61
N ILE A 106 42.29 -27.40 31.62
CA ILE A 106 42.48 -26.77 30.31
C ILE A 106 41.52 -25.59 30.28
N ARG A 107 42.03 -24.37 30.07
CA ARG A 107 41.17 -23.21 29.85
C ARG A 107 40.62 -23.26 28.44
N LEU A 108 39.30 -23.22 28.31
CA LEU A 108 38.62 -23.23 27.02
C LEU A 108 37.99 -21.87 26.80
N THR A 109 38.38 -21.19 25.72
CA THR A 109 37.76 -19.94 25.27
C THR A 109 36.86 -20.24 24.08
N VAL A 110 35.57 -19.96 24.20
CA VAL A 110 34.61 -20.01 23.10
C VAL A 110 34.41 -18.58 22.64
N GLN A 111 34.75 -18.30 21.40
CA GLN A 111 34.63 -16.98 20.81
C GLN A 111 34.09 -17.11 19.40
N ASP A 112 33.43 -16.05 18.94
CA ASP A 112 32.94 -15.93 17.59
C ASP A 112 33.94 -15.08 16.79
N THR A 113 34.60 -15.71 15.81
CA THR A 113 35.60 -15.09 14.92
C THR A 113 35.15 -15.08 13.47
N THR A 114 33.98 -15.64 13.19
CA THR A 114 33.43 -15.76 11.84
C THR A 114 32.65 -14.51 11.50
N ALA A 115 32.96 -13.90 10.36
CA ALA A 115 32.21 -12.75 9.88
C ALA A 115 30.85 -13.16 9.28
N PRO A 116 29.84 -12.27 9.35
CA PRO A 116 28.58 -12.46 8.64
C PRO A 116 28.79 -12.65 7.14
N VAL A 117 27.91 -13.41 6.50
CA VAL A 117 28.02 -13.74 5.07
C VAL A 117 26.82 -13.18 4.30
N PHE A 118 27.09 -12.35 3.28
CA PHE A 118 26.06 -11.94 2.33
C PHE A 118 25.59 -13.16 1.52
N GLU A 119 24.29 -13.43 1.52
CA GLU A 119 23.73 -14.59 0.79
C GLU A 119 23.87 -14.48 -0.74
N LYS A 120 24.03 -13.25 -1.24
CA LYS A 120 24.18 -12.94 -2.66
C LYS A 120 24.99 -11.66 -2.84
N THR A 121 25.41 -11.42 -4.08
CA THR A 121 26.05 -10.19 -4.49
C THR A 121 24.98 -9.12 -4.77
N TYR A 122 25.19 -7.92 -4.22
CA TYR A 122 24.39 -6.74 -4.51
C TYR A 122 25.19 -5.80 -5.41
N ASP A 123 24.63 -5.41 -6.55
CA ASP A 123 25.29 -4.48 -7.47
C ASP A 123 24.99 -3.02 -7.14
N ARG A 124 23.74 -2.73 -6.77
CA ARG A 124 23.25 -1.37 -6.52
C ARG A 124 22.09 -1.30 -5.54
N ILE A 125 21.92 -0.14 -4.91
CA ILE A 125 20.72 0.24 -4.16
C ILE A 125 20.23 1.58 -4.71
N GLU A 126 18.92 1.73 -4.88
CA GLU A 126 18.32 2.96 -5.39
C GLU A 126 17.64 3.74 -4.26
N THR A 127 17.79 5.06 -4.32
CA THR A 127 17.11 6.02 -3.43
C THR A 127 16.71 7.27 -4.21
N TYR A 128 16.04 8.21 -3.56
CA TYR A 128 15.78 9.54 -4.10
C TYR A 128 16.67 10.58 -3.44
N GLN A 129 16.82 11.73 -4.11
CA GLN A 129 17.51 12.89 -3.55
C GLN A 129 17.05 13.19 -2.12
N ASP A 130 18.01 13.43 -1.22
CA ASP A 130 17.82 13.72 0.20
C ASP A 130 17.16 12.59 1.03
N VAL A 131 17.18 11.35 0.54
CA VAL A 131 16.65 10.14 1.19
C VAL A 131 17.77 9.12 1.43
N GLU A 132 17.88 8.60 2.65
CA GLU A 132 18.83 7.53 2.99
C GLU A 132 18.43 6.19 2.32
N PRO A 133 19.37 5.42 1.76
CA PRO A 133 19.06 4.16 1.11
C PRO A 133 18.49 3.10 2.08
N ASN A 134 17.49 2.33 1.62
CA ASN A 134 16.88 1.24 2.38
C ASN A 134 17.71 -0.06 2.25
N LEU A 135 17.81 -0.82 3.35
CA LEU A 135 18.54 -2.08 3.45
C LEU A 135 17.64 -3.30 3.71
N GLU A 136 16.31 -3.15 3.73
CA GLU A 136 15.36 -4.24 4.04
C GLU A 136 15.50 -5.47 3.12
N ASP A 137 15.90 -5.28 1.86
CA ASP A 137 16.08 -6.37 0.89
C ASP A 137 17.48 -7.04 0.94
N ILE A 138 18.32 -6.63 1.89
CA ILE A 138 19.66 -7.18 2.09
C ILE A 138 19.59 -8.37 3.05
N SER A 139 19.84 -9.56 2.50
CA SER A 139 20.00 -10.81 3.23
C SER A 139 21.45 -11.08 3.61
N VAL A 140 21.67 -11.35 4.90
CA VAL A 140 22.95 -11.77 5.49
C VAL A 140 22.70 -12.87 6.49
N THR A 141 23.60 -13.84 6.56
CA THR A 141 23.55 -14.95 7.51
C THR A 141 24.74 -14.91 8.44
N ASP A 142 24.48 -15.16 9.70
CA ASP A 142 25.47 -15.42 10.75
C ASP A 142 24.85 -16.36 11.79
N LEU A 143 25.67 -17.01 12.62
CA LEU A 143 25.17 -17.70 13.81
C LEU A 143 24.59 -16.69 14.82
N GLY A 144 25.15 -15.47 14.87
CA GLY A 144 24.77 -14.37 15.75
C GLY A 144 23.78 -13.38 15.12
N GLU A 145 23.42 -12.36 15.90
CA GLU A 145 22.62 -11.23 15.40
C GLU A 145 23.46 -10.35 14.46
N VAL A 146 22.90 -9.94 13.33
CA VAL A 146 23.61 -9.13 12.33
C VAL A 146 23.09 -7.69 12.32
N SER A 147 24.01 -6.74 12.36
CA SER A 147 23.76 -5.32 12.09
C SER A 147 24.21 -4.94 10.67
N LEU A 148 23.33 -4.30 9.91
CA LEU A 148 23.62 -3.77 8.57
C LEU A 148 23.92 -2.27 8.60
N GLY A 149 24.80 -1.83 7.71
CA GLY A 149 25.13 -0.42 7.54
C GLY A 149 25.67 -0.07 6.15
N LEU A 150 25.78 1.23 5.88
CA LEU A 150 26.37 1.77 4.66
C LEU A 150 27.45 2.80 5.00
N ASP A 151 28.62 2.66 4.38
CA ASP A 151 29.57 3.77 4.27
C ASP A 151 29.17 4.64 3.08
N LEU A 152 28.58 5.80 3.40
CA LEU A 152 28.14 6.80 2.44
C LEU A 152 29.14 7.96 2.29
N SER A 153 30.38 7.81 2.75
CA SER A 153 31.39 8.88 2.72
C SER A 153 31.69 9.44 1.32
N GLN A 154 31.42 8.65 0.27
CA GLN A 154 31.60 9.03 -1.14
C GLN A 154 30.27 9.32 -1.87
N VAL A 155 29.13 9.35 -1.16
CA VAL A 155 27.80 9.52 -1.73
C VAL A 155 27.27 10.92 -1.43
N ASP A 156 26.96 11.70 -2.47
CA ASP A 156 26.25 12.96 -2.31
C ASP A 156 24.75 12.74 -2.51
N LEU A 157 24.02 12.51 -1.42
CA LEU A 157 22.56 12.30 -1.47
C LEU A 157 21.78 13.54 -1.95
N THR A 158 22.41 14.72 -1.99
CA THR A 158 21.76 15.96 -2.43
C THR A 158 21.77 16.14 -3.94
N GLN A 159 22.50 15.28 -4.67
CA GLN A 159 22.62 15.36 -6.12
C GLN A 159 22.21 14.04 -6.77
N PRO A 160 21.33 14.06 -7.78
CA PRO A 160 21.04 12.87 -8.57
C PRO A 160 22.30 12.35 -9.28
N GLY A 161 22.54 11.04 -9.20
CA GLY A 161 23.74 10.43 -9.74
C GLY A 161 23.97 9.00 -9.26
N GLU A 162 25.07 8.41 -9.71
CA GLU A 162 25.53 7.10 -9.27
C GLU A 162 26.84 7.28 -8.49
N TYR A 163 26.89 6.72 -7.28
CA TYR A 163 27.99 6.89 -6.34
C TYR A 163 28.47 5.54 -5.80
N PRO A 164 29.79 5.30 -5.70
CA PRO A 164 30.29 4.11 -5.03
C PRO A 164 30.02 4.20 -3.51
N ALA A 165 29.62 3.09 -2.91
CA ALA A 165 29.45 2.94 -1.47
C ALA A 165 29.91 1.55 -1.00
N VAL A 166 30.01 1.37 0.32
CA VAL A 166 30.32 0.08 0.93
C VAL A 166 29.15 -0.36 1.80
N LEU A 167 28.56 -1.50 1.46
CA LEU A 167 27.61 -2.21 2.30
C LEU A 167 28.39 -3.00 3.36
N LEU A 168 27.99 -2.85 4.62
CA LEU A 168 28.64 -3.44 5.79
C LEU A 168 27.64 -4.35 6.52
N ALA A 169 28.10 -5.55 6.86
CA ALA A 169 27.47 -6.42 7.85
C ALA A 169 28.43 -6.59 9.03
N SER A 170 27.93 -6.53 10.26
CA SER A 170 28.72 -6.68 11.48
C SER A 170 27.95 -7.45 12.55
N ASP A 171 28.66 -8.27 13.30
CA ASP A 171 28.13 -8.98 14.48
C ASP A 171 28.52 -8.27 15.79
N PRO A 172 28.03 -8.74 16.97
CA PRO A 172 28.42 -8.21 18.28
C PRO A 172 29.89 -8.46 18.65
N SER A 173 30.51 -9.48 18.06
CA SER A 173 31.92 -9.85 18.24
C SER A 173 32.88 -8.95 17.45
N GLN A 174 32.34 -8.03 16.64
CA GLN A 174 33.01 -7.09 15.75
C GLN A 174 33.64 -7.73 14.51
N ASN A 175 33.21 -8.94 14.13
CA ASN A 175 33.57 -9.46 12.81
C ASN A 175 32.72 -8.77 11.74
N GLN A 176 33.30 -8.57 10.56
CA GLN A 176 32.70 -7.75 9.52
C GLN A 176 32.87 -8.37 8.13
N ALA A 177 31.82 -8.24 7.33
CA ALA A 177 31.88 -8.44 5.89
C ALA A 177 31.46 -7.17 5.15
N THR A 178 32.12 -6.92 4.02
CA THR A 178 31.88 -5.73 3.21
C THR A 178 31.66 -6.07 1.74
N GLN A 179 30.79 -5.31 1.09
CA GLN A 179 30.62 -5.36 -0.36
C GLN A 179 30.61 -3.95 -0.96
N THR A 180 31.37 -3.74 -2.03
CA THR A 180 31.28 -2.51 -2.82
C THR A 180 30.02 -2.54 -3.69
N ILE A 181 29.22 -1.49 -3.60
CA ILE A 181 27.97 -1.34 -4.35
C ILE A 181 27.87 0.07 -4.95
N THR A 182 26.91 0.27 -5.85
CA THR A 182 26.54 1.60 -6.35
C THR A 182 25.25 2.10 -5.70
N ILE A 183 25.27 3.29 -5.11
CA ILE A 183 24.04 4.01 -4.72
C ILE A 183 23.58 4.87 -5.89
N VAL A 184 22.36 4.63 -6.36
CA VAL A 184 21.71 5.41 -7.41
C VAL A 184 20.75 6.40 -6.75
N VAL A 185 21.12 7.69 -6.75
CA VAL A 185 20.28 8.78 -6.26
C VAL A 185 19.44 9.30 -7.42
N LYS A 186 18.13 9.07 -7.36
CA LYS A 186 17.16 9.50 -8.39
C LYS A 186 16.67 10.92 -8.12
N ALA A 187 16.52 11.70 -9.19
CA ALA A 187 15.85 13.01 -9.11
C ALA A 187 14.36 12.81 -8.79
N PRO A 188 13.74 13.69 -7.98
CA PRO A 188 12.30 13.62 -7.73
C PRO A 188 11.52 13.74 -9.04
N GLN A 189 10.34 13.11 -9.09
CA GLN A 189 9.42 13.16 -10.21
C GLN A 189 8.07 13.68 -9.76
N LEU A 190 7.45 14.53 -10.58
CA LEU A 190 6.11 15.05 -10.38
C LEU A 190 5.38 15.04 -11.71
N THR A 191 4.29 14.30 -11.77
CA THR A 191 3.45 14.21 -12.97
C THR A 191 1.99 14.43 -12.62
N LEU A 192 1.24 15.04 -13.54
CA LEU A 192 -0.20 15.23 -13.39
C LEU A 192 -0.95 14.26 -14.31
N GLU A 193 -2.07 13.72 -13.84
CA GLU A 193 -2.91 12.84 -14.69
C GLU A 193 -3.43 13.56 -15.95
N LYS A 194 -3.56 14.88 -15.88
CA LYS A 194 -4.07 15.75 -16.95
C LYS A 194 -3.31 17.06 -16.93
N ASN A 195 -2.87 17.52 -18.10
CA ASN A 195 -2.27 18.84 -18.29
C ASN A 195 -3.26 19.87 -18.88
N HIS A 196 -4.49 19.45 -19.19
CA HIS A 196 -5.58 20.33 -19.64
C HIS A 196 -6.94 19.82 -19.14
N LEU A 197 -7.81 20.74 -18.73
CA LEU A 197 -9.19 20.49 -18.31
C LEU A 197 -10.13 21.53 -18.94
N SER A 198 -11.30 21.10 -19.38
CA SER A 198 -12.40 21.97 -19.80
C SER A 198 -13.59 21.73 -18.89
N LEU A 199 -14.01 22.75 -18.15
CA LEU A 199 -15.10 22.70 -17.18
C LEU A 199 -16.16 23.74 -17.54
N ILE A 200 -17.37 23.56 -17.03
CA ILE A 200 -18.42 24.58 -17.06
C ILE A 200 -18.45 25.27 -15.70
N GLU A 201 -18.74 26.57 -15.67
CA GLU A 201 -18.92 27.33 -14.43
C GLU A 201 -19.85 26.60 -13.43
N GLY A 202 -19.39 26.47 -12.18
CA GLY A 202 -20.01 25.72 -11.11
C GLY A 202 -19.58 24.24 -11.01
N GLN A 203 -18.88 23.69 -12.01
CA GLN A 203 -18.34 22.33 -11.95
C GLN A 203 -17.10 22.23 -11.07
N SER A 204 -16.76 21.00 -10.69
CA SER A 204 -15.53 20.70 -9.98
C SER A 204 -14.91 19.42 -10.53
N SER A 205 -13.59 19.31 -10.43
CA SER A 205 -12.82 18.13 -10.85
C SER A 205 -11.63 17.97 -9.92
N THR A 206 -11.12 16.76 -9.74
CA THR A 206 -9.90 16.54 -8.94
C THR A 206 -8.73 16.34 -9.88
N LEU A 207 -7.65 17.09 -9.66
CA LEU A 207 -6.40 16.96 -10.39
C LEU A 207 -5.41 16.14 -9.57
N LYS A 208 -5.27 14.86 -9.91
CA LYS A 208 -4.30 13.98 -9.24
C LYS A 208 -2.88 14.25 -9.72
N ALA A 209 -1.96 14.32 -8.76
CA ALA A 209 -0.53 14.36 -8.97
C ALA A 209 0.10 13.05 -8.50
N ASN A 210 1.04 12.52 -9.28
CA ASN A 210 1.89 11.41 -8.88
C ASN A 210 3.28 11.96 -8.55
N VAL A 211 3.76 11.67 -7.34
CA VAL A 211 5.02 12.17 -6.79
C VAL A 211 5.92 10.99 -6.47
N GLU A 212 7.15 11.05 -6.96
CA GLU A 212 8.24 10.18 -6.50
C GLU A 212 9.34 11.07 -5.94
N GLY A 213 9.81 10.79 -4.73
CA GLY A 213 10.80 11.63 -4.06
C GLY A 213 10.70 11.53 -2.54
N LYS A 214 11.35 12.47 -1.87
CA LYS A 214 11.43 12.53 -0.41
C LYS A 214 10.09 12.78 0.27
N ASP A 215 9.36 13.79 -0.19
CA ASP A 215 8.07 14.18 0.38
C ASP A 215 6.95 13.97 -0.66
N PRO A 216 5.97 13.10 -0.40
CA PRO A 216 4.85 12.89 -1.32
C PRO A 216 3.83 14.04 -1.30
N THR A 217 3.98 15.03 -0.42
CA THR A 217 3.03 16.13 -0.26
C THR A 217 3.05 17.07 -1.46
N VAL A 218 1.85 17.37 -1.98
CA VAL A 218 1.66 18.27 -3.12
C VAL A 218 1.02 19.57 -2.66
N GLN A 219 1.62 20.69 -3.05
CA GLN A 219 1.06 22.01 -2.86
C GLN A 219 0.43 22.50 -4.16
N TYR A 220 -0.86 22.79 -4.13
CA TYR A 220 -1.59 23.31 -5.29
C TYR A 220 -1.79 24.82 -5.20
N SER A 221 -1.70 25.49 -6.34
CA SER A 221 -2.02 26.91 -6.48
C SER A 221 -2.73 27.18 -7.81
N SER A 222 -3.48 28.29 -7.87
CA SER A 222 -4.13 28.76 -9.10
C SER A 222 -3.61 30.13 -9.49
N SER A 223 -3.33 30.33 -10.77
CA SER A 223 -2.98 31.65 -11.31
C SER A 223 -4.14 32.65 -11.32
N GLN A 224 -5.39 32.17 -11.27
CA GLN A 224 -6.61 32.98 -11.22
C GLN A 224 -7.66 32.33 -10.30
N PRO A 225 -7.52 32.44 -8.95
CA PRO A 225 -8.41 31.79 -8.00
C PRO A 225 -9.89 32.15 -8.15
N GLU A 226 -10.19 33.36 -8.63
CA GLU A 226 -11.53 33.89 -8.89
C GLU A 226 -12.23 33.28 -10.12
N ILE A 227 -11.47 32.61 -10.99
CA ILE A 227 -11.95 31.90 -12.18
C ILE A 227 -11.94 30.41 -11.90
N VAL A 228 -10.85 29.90 -11.33
CA VAL A 228 -10.65 28.51 -10.95
C VAL A 228 -9.89 28.48 -9.63
N SER A 229 -10.49 27.94 -8.57
CA SER A 229 -9.77 27.68 -7.31
C SER A 229 -9.38 26.22 -7.20
N VAL A 230 -8.38 25.91 -6.39
CA VAL A 230 -7.95 24.55 -6.07
C VAL A 230 -7.72 24.44 -4.57
N ASP A 231 -8.14 23.34 -3.94
CA ASP A 231 -7.88 23.08 -2.52
C ASP A 231 -6.59 22.26 -2.31
N ALA A 232 -6.26 21.99 -1.04
CA ALA A 232 -5.05 21.25 -0.67
C ALA A 232 -5.07 19.79 -1.14
N GLN A 233 -6.23 19.23 -1.49
CA GLN A 233 -6.38 17.87 -2.01
C GLN A 233 -6.41 17.84 -3.55
N GLY A 234 -6.13 18.97 -4.21
CA GLY A 234 -6.14 19.08 -5.67
C GLY A 234 -7.55 19.15 -6.27
N LYS A 235 -8.59 19.43 -5.47
CA LYS A 235 -9.96 19.62 -5.98
C LYS A 235 -10.09 21.02 -6.56
N ILE A 236 -10.32 21.05 -7.86
CA ILE A 236 -10.52 22.23 -8.67
C ILE A 236 -12.01 22.61 -8.68
N HIS A 237 -12.31 23.88 -8.48
CA HIS A 237 -13.64 24.47 -8.57
C HIS A 237 -13.68 25.54 -9.67
N ALA A 238 -14.52 25.35 -10.68
CA ALA A 238 -14.75 26.31 -11.75
C ALA A 238 -15.71 27.40 -11.26
N GLN A 239 -15.22 28.61 -11.04
CA GLN A 239 -15.98 29.70 -10.43
C GLN A 239 -16.60 30.65 -11.45
N LYS A 240 -15.87 31.00 -12.51
CA LYS A 240 -16.30 31.93 -13.57
C LYS A 240 -15.73 31.50 -14.91
N ALA A 241 -16.41 31.83 -16.01
CA ALA A 241 -15.85 31.64 -17.34
C ALA A 241 -14.49 32.33 -17.52
N GLY A 242 -13.55 31.65 -18.16
CA GLY A 242 -12.18 32.13 -18.34
C GLY A 242 -11.15 31.01 -18.41
N LYS A 243 -9.87 31.36 -18.28
CA LYS A 243 -8.76 30.41 -18.26
C LYS A 243 -7.89 30.65 -17.04
N ALA A 244 -7.45 29.57 -16.41
CA ALA A 244 -6.51 29.59 -15.30
C ALA A 244 -5.49 28.45 -15.46
N THR A 245 -4.36 28.56 -14.78
CA THR A 245 -3.37 27.47 -14.68
C THR A 245 -3.33 27.04 -13.23
N ILE A 246 -3.51 25.75 -13.01
CA ILE A 246 -3.27 25.12 -11.71
C ILE A 246 -1.85 24.58 -11.71
N THR A 247 -1.06 24.98 -10.71
CA THR A 247 0.31 24.50 -10.50
C THR A 247 0.33 23.58 -9.28
N ALA A 248 0.87 22.39 -9.47
CA ALA A 248 1.25 21.46 -8.40
C ALA A 248 2.76 21.59 -8.17
N LEU A 249 3.18 21.71 -6.90
CA LEU A 249 4.56 21.79 -6.46
C LEU A 249 4.83 20.68 -5.44
N ALA A 250 5.86 19.87 -5.67
CA ALA A 250 6.35 18.87 -4.74
C ALA A 250 7.86 18.71 -4.90
N ASN A 251 8.61 18.51 -3.83
CA ASN A 251 10.08 18.35 -3.86
C ASN A 251 10.82 19.41 -4.71
N GLY A 252 10.34 20.66 -4.72
CA GLY A 252 10.95 21.76 -5.47
C GLY A 252 10.74 21.73 -7.00
N ILE A 253 9.98 20.77 -7.54
CA ILE A 253 9.62 20.68 -8.95
C ILE A 253 8.13 20.98 -9.16
N GLU A 254 7.81 21.56 -10.32
CA GLU A 254 6.45 22.01 -10.66
C GLU A 254 5.88 21.23 -11.85
N ALA A 255 4.57 20.98 -11.80
CA ALA A 255 3.78 20.52 -12.92
C ALA A 255 2.50 21.35 -13.04
N THR A 256 2.06 21.64 -14.27
CA THR A 256 0.94 22.57 -14.50
C THR A 256 -0.19 21.94 -15.31
N CYS A 257 -1.43 22.33 -15.00
CA CYS A 257 -2.63 21.99 -15.75
C CYS A 257 -3.36 23.27 -16.19
N GLN A 258 -3.63 23.41 -17.49
CA GLN A 258 -4.46 24.50 -18.01
C GLN A 258 -5.95 24.16 -17.83
N VAL A 259 -6.70 25.05 -17.20
CA VAL A 259 -8.14 24.88 -16.99
C VAL A 259 -8.89 25.96 -17.75
N GLU A 260 -9.73 25.55 -18.69
CA GLU A 260 -10.67 26.43 -19.39
C GLU A 260 -12.06 26.24 -18.79
N VAL A 261 -12.63 27.32 -18.26
CA VAL A 261 -14.01 27.37 -17.78
C VAL A 261 -14.88 28.02 -18.84
N LYS A 262 -15.88 27.29 -19.31
CA LYS A 262 -16.93 27.77 -20.20
C LYS A 262 -18.07 28.34 -19.38
N GLU A 263 -18.73 29.36 -19.93
CA GLU A 263 -19.93 29.92 -19.32
C GLU A 263 -20.96 28.83 -19.07
N LYS A 264 -21.61 28.91 -17.91
CA LYS A 264 -22.80 28.11 -17.67
C LYS A 264 -23.85 28.52 -18.72
N PRO A 265 -24.44 27.57 -19.47
CA PRO A 265 -25.54 27.90 -20.37
C PRO A 265 -26.63 28.64 -19.57
N LYS A 266 -27.02 29.84 -20.02
CA LYS A 266 -28.17 30.53 -19.43
C LYS A 266 -29.38 29.63 -19.59
N GLU A 267 -30.00 29.25 -18.48
CA GLU A 267 -31.37 28.72 -18.51
C GLU A 267 -32.26 29.87 -18.98
N GLU A 268 -32.69 29.83 -20.24
CA GLU A 268 -33.77 30.69 -20.70
C GLU A 268 -35.02 30.31 -19.91
N MET A 269 -35.45 31.21 -19.02
CA MET A 269 -36.79 31.16 -18.45
C MET A 269 -37.80 31.17 -19.61
N PRO A 270 -38.76 30.23 -19.67
CA PRO A 270 -39.87 30.38 -20.60
C PRO A 270 -40.70 31.57 -20.13
N THR A 271 -40.59 32.69 -20.83
CA THR A 271 -41.62 33.73 -20.80
C THR A 271 -42.88 33.12 -21.39
N THR A 272 -43.94 33.12 -20.59
CA THR A 272 -45.31 32.91 -21.06
C THR A 272 -45.60 33.94 -22.14
N ASP A 273 -45.67 33.52 -23.39
CA ASP A 273 -46.57 34.15 -24.34
C ASP A 273 -47.08 33.19 -25.39
N THR A 274 -48.36 33.39 -25.66
CA THR A 274 -49.21 32.73 -26.64
C THR A 274 -48.79 33.19 -28.02
N ASP A 275 -48.41 32.29 -28.94
CA ASP A 275 -49.19 31.94 -30.15
C ASP A 275 -48.34 31.27 -31.25
N SER A 276 -48.99 30.33 -31.94
CA SER A 276 -48.79 29.82 -33.31
C SER A 276 -47.38 29.59 -33.92
N ASN A 277 -47.07 28.29 -34.11
CA ASN A 277 -46.78 27.65 -35.40
C ASN A 277 -45.43 27.94 -36.11
N THR A 278 -44.45 27.01 -36.00
CA THR A 278 -43.64 26.50 -37.13
C THR A 278 -42.98 25.16 -36.78
N SER A 279 -42.79 24.36 -37.83
CA SER A 279 -42.51 22.93 -37.87
C SER A 279 -41.04 22.54 -37.65
N ASP A 280 -40.88 21.35 -37.06
CA ASP A 280 -39.80 20.35 -37.23
C ASP A 280 -38.51 20.45 -36.38
N THR A 281 -38.47 19.72 -35.25
CA THR A 281 -37.68 18.48 -35.06
C THR A 281 -37.70 18.04 -33.58
N HIS A 282 -38.43 16.94 -33.32
CA HIS A 282 -38.47 16.07 -32.13
C HIS A 282 -38.01 16.62 -30.76
N ILE A 283 -38.90 17.35 -30.08
CA ILE A 283 -38.90 17.52 -28.62
C ILE A 283 -39.66 16.32 -28.02
N PRO A 284 -39.15 15.58 -27.02
CA PRO A 284 -39.94 14.54 -26.37
C PRO A 284 -41.04 15.19 -25.52
N ALA A 285 -42.24 15.31 -26.09
CA ALA A 285 -43.43 15.74 -25.40
C ALA A 285 -44.00 14.55 -24.60
N GLY A 286 -43.89 14.56 -23.27
CA GLY A 286 -44.67 13.62 -22.47
C GLY A 286 -44.32 13.48 -21.01
N ILE A 287 -43.05 13.53 -20.60
CA ILE A 287 -42.65 13.22 -19.20
C ILE A 287 -42.70 14.50 -18.35
N ASN A 288 -43.72 14.65 -17.52
CA ASN A 288 -43.93 15.79 -16.61
C ASN A 288 -44.83 15.38 -15.44
N VAL A 289 -44.85 16.16 -14.36
CA VAL A 289 -45.54 15.77 -13.10
C VAL A 289 -46.98 15.26 -13.30
N GLN A 290 -47.71 15.77 -14.28
CA GLN A 290 -49.06 15.30 -14.61
C GLN A 290 -49.06 13.90 -15.24
N SER A 291 -48.17 13.61 -16.19
CA SER A 291 -48.13 12.32 -16.87
C SER A 291 -47.59 11.20 -15.98
N ILE A 292 -46.56 11.47 -15.16
CA ILE A 292 -46.06 10.45 -14.22
C ILE A 292 -47.12 10.11 -13.16
N ALA A 293 -47.93 11.08 -12.73
CA ALA A 293 -49.00 10.82 -11.76
C ALA A 293 -50.05 9.81 -12.26
N GLN A 294 -50.15 9.59 -13.57
CA GLN A 294 -51.09 8.63 -14.18
C GLN A 294 -50.53 7.24 -14.39
N LEU A 295 -49.22 7.03 -14.21
CA LEU A 295 -48.59 5.72 -14.39
C LEU A 295 -49.17 4.69 -13.42
N GLN A 296 -49.27 3.44 -13.87
CA GLN A 296 -49.67 2.36 -12.97
C GLN A 296 -48.62 2.18 -11.87
N ALA A 297 -47.33 2.35 -12.21
CA ALA A 297 -46.23 2.40 -11.26
C ALA A 297 -46.39 3.49 -10.18
N ALA A 298 -46.94 4.66 -10.52
CA ALA A 298 -47.11 5.78 -9.58
C ALA A 298 -48.20 5.52 -8.51
N LYS A 299 -49.13 4.59 -8.75
CA LYS A 299 -50.15 4.22 -7.76
C LYS A 299 -49.54 3.57 -6.51
N ASN A 300 -48.43 2.85 -6.68
CA ASN A 300 -47.81 2.02 -5.64
C ASN A 300 -46.40 2.51 -5.27
N SER A 301 -46.03 3.72 -5.67
CA SER A 301 -44.68 4.27 -5.50
C SER A 301 -44.75 5.70 -5.00
N ASP A 302 -43.85 6.08 -4.11
CA ASP A 302 -43.69 7.47 -3.67
C ASP A 302 -42.53 8.17 -4.37
N ASN A 303 -41.64 7.41 -4.99
CA ASN A 303 -40.51 7.95 -5.74
C ASN A 303 -40.33 7.18 -7.06
N LEU A 304 -40.12 7.92 -8.15
CA LEU A 304 -39.87 7.36 -9.48
C LEU A 304 -38.58 7.94 -10.04
N LEU A 305 -37.62 7.07 -10.35
CA LEU A 305 -36.49 7.41 -11.20
C LEU A 305 -36.78 6.91 -12.63
N ILE A 306 -36.99 7.84 -13.55
CA ILE A 306 -37.29 7.57 -14.94
C ILE A 306 -36.02 7.74 -15.76
N ILE A 307 -35.59 6.67 -16.42
CA ILE A 307 -34.46 6.64 -17.34
C ILE A 307 -35.01 6.59 -18.75
N ALA A 308 -35.09 7.76 -19.38
CA ALA A 308 -35.71 7.91 -20.70
C ALA A 308 -34.62 8.03 -21.77
N SER A 309 -34.48 6.97 -22.58
CA SER A 309 -33.52 6.96 -23.68
C SER A 309 -34.16 7.46 -24.99
N PRO A 310 -33.48 8.28 -25.79
CA PRO A 310 -34.02 8.71 -27.09
C PRO A 310 -34.14 7.55 -28.10
N SER A 311 -33.35 6.47 -27.93
CA SER A 311 -33.50 5.24 -28.72
C SER A 311 -32.91 4.02 -28.01
N TYR A 312 -33.25 2.81 -28.46
CA TYR A 312 -32.67 1.57 -27.92
C TYR A 312 -31.15 1.46 -28.11
N ALA A 313 -30.57 2.20 -29.06
CA ALA A 313 -29.13 2.19 -29.33
C ALA A 313 -28.37 3.36 -28.68
N SER A 314 -29.07 4.31 -28.07
CA SER A 314 -28.44 5.48 -27.46
C SER A 314 -27.68 5.11 -26.19
N ARG A 315 -26.48 5.68 -26.04
CA ARG A 315 -25.66 5.58 -24.82
C ARG A 315 -25.96 6.69 -23.82
N SER A 316 -26.62 7.75 -24.28
CA SER A 316 -27.07 8.87 -23.47
C SER A 316 -28.56 8.76 -23.21
N MET A 317 -29.00 9.19 -22.04
CA MET A 317 -30.39 9.23 -21.64
C MET A 317 -30.68 10.48 -20.81
N THR A 318 -31.96 10.77 -20.63
CA THR A 318 -32.41 11.76 -19.65
C THR A 318 -32.97 11.03 -18.43
N ALA A 319 -32.38 11.29 -17.26
CA ALA A 319 -32.89 10.83 -15.97
C ALA A 319 -33.80 11.90 -15.35
N TYR A 320 -35.03 11.51 -15.02
CA TYR A 320 -35.96 12.32 -14.26
C TYR A 320 -36.20 11.67 -12.91
N TYR A 321 -36.15 12.43 -11.84
CA TYR A 321 -36.51 11.94 -10.52
C TYR A 321 -37.71 12.69 -9.99
N PHE A 322 -38.76 11.95 -9.66
CA PHE A 322 -40.00 12.48 -9.12
C PHE A 322 -40.25 11.92 -7.72
N GLN A 323 -40.76 12.77 -6.85
CA GLN A 323 -41.14 12.41 -5.49
C GLN A 323 -42.54 12.90 -5.20
N LYS A 324 -43.29 12.06 -4.48
CA LYS A 324 -44.63 12.33 -4.01
C LYS A 324 -44.56 13.12 -2.70
N ASN A 325 -45.19 14.30 -2.70
CA ASN A 325 -45.30 15.18 -1.56
C ASN A 325 -46.79 15.38 -1.23
N GLY A 326 -47.27 14.71 -0.18
CA GLY A 326 -48.69 14.67 0.14
C GLY A 326 -49.51 13.97 -0.97
N SER A 327 -50.48 14.68 -1.56
CA SER A 327 -51.31 14.14 -2.65
C SER A 327 -50.73 14.35 -4.06
N GLY A 328 -49.64 15.12 -4.20
CA GLY A 328 -49.09 15.53 -5.51
C GLY A 328 -47.69 15.00 -5.78
N TRP A 329 -47.31 14.97 -7.05
CA TRP A 329 -45.94 14.67 -7.51
C TRP A 329 -45.16 15.95 -7.79
N SER A 330 -43.86 15.91 -7.52
CA SER A 330 -42.92 16.97 -7.86
C SER A 330 -41.69 16.41 -8.56
N GLN A 331 -41.11 17.16 -9.50
CA GLN A 331 -39.84 16.80 -10.12
C GLN A 331 -38.69 17.32 -9.26
N THR A 332 -37.90 16.42 -8.70
CA THR A 332 -36.73 16.76 -7.89
C THR A 332 -35.53 17.10 -8.77
N PHE A 333 -35.31 16.36 -9.87
CA PHE A 333 -34.31 16.74 -10.87
C PHE A 333 -34.63 16.16 -12.26
N LYS A 334 -34.01 16.77 -13.26
CA LYS A 334 -33.89 16.28 -14.65
C LYS A 334 -32.44 16.48 -15.08
N VAL A 335 -31.74 15.41 -15.41
CA VAL A 335 -30.32 15.46 -15.79
C VAL A 335 -30.01 14.50 -16.93
N ASN A 336 -28.95 14.78 -17.68
CA ASN A 336 -28.39 13.81 -18.59
C ASN A 336 -27.69 12.71 -17.78
N GLY A 337 -27.80 11.48 -18.28
CA GLY A 337 -27.07 10.33 -17.78
C GLY A 337 -26.61 9.43 -18.93
N ILE A 338 -25.96 8.34 -18.56
CA ILE A 338 -25.47 7.34 -19.51
C ILE A 338 -25.95 5.95 -19.13
N VAL A 339 -26.05 5.11 -20.14
CA VAL A 339 -26.48 3.71 -20.07
C VAL A 339 -25.45 2.82 -20.80
N GLY A 340 -25.78 1.55 -20.95
CA GLY A 340 -24.94 0.54 -21.57
C GLY A 340 -24.32 0.95 -22.91
N LYS A 341 -23.12 0.46 -23.19
CA LYS A 341 -22.35 0.72 -24.41
C LYS A 341 -23.12 0.42 -25.69
N THR A 342 -24.02 -0.57 -25.67
CA THR A 342 -24.88 -0.94 -26.80
C THR A 342 -26.34 -0.48 -26.60
N GLY A 343 -26.57 0.45 -25.67
CA GLY A 343 -27.84 1.11 -25.38
C GLY A 343 -28.69 0.36 -24.36
N ILE A 344 -30.00 0.37 -24.56
CA ILE A 344 -30.99 -0.27 -23.67
C ILE A 344 -31.72 -1.41 -24.40
N GLY A 345 -32.23 -2.39 -23.66
CA GLY A 345 -33.07 -3.45 -24.22
C GLY A 345 -33.20 -4.66 -23.31
N LYS A 346 -33.45 -5.84 -23.87
CA LYS A 346 -33.27 -7.09 -23.14
C LYS A 346 -31.77 -7.30 -22.91
N ALA A 347 -31.34 -7.33 -21.66
CA ALA A 347 -29.95 -7.55 -21.30
C ALA A 347 -29.64 -9.05 -21.14
N SER A 348 -28.37 -9.38 -21.34
CA SER A 348 -27.77 -10.70 -21.22
C SER A 348 -26.29 -10.54 -20.93
N GLU A 349 -25.65 -11.58 -20.40
CA GLU A 349 -24.24 -11.54 -20.04
C GLU A 349 -23.38 -11.13 -21.26
N GLY A 350 -22.58 -10.07 -21.11
CA GLY A 350 -21.66 -9.60 -22.15
C GLY A 350 -22.26 -8.73 -23.27
N ASP A 351 -23.58 -8.51 -23.34
CA ASP A 351 -24.17 -7.65 -24.40
C ASP A 351 -24.02 -6.15 -24.13
N THR A 352 -23.68 -5.78 -22.89
CA THR A 352 -23.50 -4.40 -22.40
C THR A 352 -24.71 -3.49 -22.57
N LYS A 353 -25.93 -4.06 -22.56
CA LYS A 353 -27.19 -3.32 -22.57
C LYS A 353 -27.68 -3.04 -21.16
N THR A 354 -28.25 -1.84 -20.96
CA THR A 354 -29.06 -1.59 -19.77
C THR A 354 -30.44 -2.21 -19.94
N PRO A 355 -30.93 -3.00 -18.98
CA PRO A 355 -32.19 -3.71 -19.12
C PRO A 355 -33.37 -2.74 -19.11
N THR A 356 -34.26 -2.85 -20.10
CA THR A 356 -35.55 -2.13 -20.10
C THR A 356 -36.55 -2.79 -19.17
N GLY A 357 -37.29 -2.00 -18.39
CA GLY A 357 -38.30 -2.50 -17.48
C GLY A 357 -38.56 -1.57 -16.30
N ILE A 358 -39.21 -2.13 -15.29
CA ILE A 358 -39.45 -1.48 -14.00
C ILE A 358 -38.81 -2.30 -12.88
N TYR A 359 -38.02 -1.65 -12.04
CA TYR A 359 -37.21 -2.30 -11.01
C TYR A 359 -37.38 -1.62 -9.65
N SER A 360 -37.30 -2.39 -8.57
CA SER A 360 -37.11 -1.87 -7.22
C SER A 360 -35.62 -1.76 -6.89
N ILE A 361 -35.30 -1.14 -5.75
CA ILE A 361 -33.95 -1.09 -5.21
C ILE A 361 -33.76 -2.23 -4.20
N THR A 362 -32.67 -2.99 -4.33
CA THR A 362 -32.37 -4.16 -3.49
C THR A 362 -31.26 -3.91 -2.48
N LYS A 363 -30.30 -3.02 -2.79
CA LYS A 363 -29.19 -2.70 -1.91
C LYS A 363 -28.65 -1.30 -2.18
N LEU A 364 -28.26 -0.59 -1.11
CA LEU A 364 -27.56 0.69 -1.17
C LEU A 364 -26.15 0.51 -0.64
N PHE A 365 -25.16 1.00 -1.37
CA PHE A 365 -23.76 0.90 -0.98
C PHE A 365 -22.92 2.01 -1.60
N GLY A 366 -21.67 2.14 -1.16
CA GLY A 366 -20.67 2.97 -1.84
C GLY A 366 -19.42 3.23 -1.02
N ILE A 367 -18.45 3.86 -1.66
CA ILE A 367 -17.14 4.22 -1.10
C ILE A 367 -17.28 5.41 -0.14
N ASP A 368 -18.10 6.40 -0.53
CA ASP A 368 -18.31 7.58 0.29
C ASP A 368 -19.17 7.26 1.53
N PRO A 369 -19.11 8.08 2.59
CA PRO A 369 -20.03 7.95 3.72
C PRO A 369 -21.49 8.09 3.30
N ASN A 370 -22.38 7.45 4.06
CA ASN A 370 -23.84 7.47 3.83
C ASN A 370 -24.35 8.92 3.60
N PRO A 371 -24.96 9.22 2.43
CA PRO A 371 -25.44 10.57 2.12
C PRO A 371 -26.74 10.96 2.86
N GLY A 372 -27.23 10.13 3.77
CA GLY A 372 -28.49 10.32 4.51
C GLY A 372 -29.63 9.45 3.97
N THR A 373 -29.36 8.21 3.60
CA THR A 373 -30.36 7.24 3.13
C THR A 373 -31.38 6.91 4.20
N GLN A 374 -32.61 6.60 3.78
CA GLN A 374 -33.66 6.08 4.69
C GLN A 374 -33.53 4.56 4.91
N LEU A 375 -33.02 3.84 3.91
CA LEU A 375 -32.74 2.41 3.99
C LEU A 375 -31.30 2.17 4.45
N ALA A 376 -31.01 0.94 4.88
CA ALA A 376 -29.68 0.51 5.25
C ALA A 376 -28.68 0.75 4.10
N TYR A 377 -27.55 1.37 4.45
CA TYR A 377 -26.46 1.70 3.53
C TYR A 377 -25.20 0.94 3.97
N HIS A 378 -24.55 0.27 3.03
CA HIS A 378 -23.28 -0.41 3.26
C HIS A 378 -22.13 0.45 2.74
N GLN A 379 -21.34 1.04 3.64
CA GLN A 379 -20.10 1.69 3.23
C GLN A 379 -19.06 0.62 2.93
N LEU A 380 -18.49 0.64 1.73
CA LEU A 380 -17.54 -0.35 1.26
C LEU A 380 -16.24 -0.26 2.06
N THR A 381 -15.71 -1.43 2.41
CA THR A 381 -14.47 -1.57 3.19
C THR A 381 -13.36 -2.27 2.40
N GLY A 382 -13.68 -2.82 1.23
CA GLY A 382 -12.75 -3.54 0.37
C GLY A 382 -12.81 -5.06 0.52
N THR A 383 -13.85 -5.58 1.18
CA THR A 383 -14.12 -7.03 1.29
C THR A 383 -15.35 -7.45 0.48
N GLU A 384 -15.99 -6.52 -0.21
CA GLU A 384 -17.29 -6.71 -0.84
C GLU A 384 -17.19 -6.88 -2.36
N TYR A 385 -17.88 -7.91 -2.85
CA TYR A 385 -17.91 -8.31 -4.25
C TYR A 385 -19.37 -8.46 -4.73
N TRP A 386 -19.61 -8.17 -6.00
CA TRP A 386 -20.76 -8.70 -6.73
C TRP A 386 -20.31 -9.90 -7.54
N CYS A 387 -20.72 -11.10 -7.13
CA CYS A 387 -20.13 -12.33 -7.64
C CYS A 387 -20.73 -12.73 -9.00
N GLY A 388 -19.88 -13.10 -9.95
CA GLY A 388 -20.21 -13.70 -11.25
C GLY A 388 -19.93 -15.22 -11.30
N GLY A 389 -19.39 -15.78 -10.23
CA GLY A 389 -19.10 -17.21 -10.05
C GLY A 389 -20.24 -18.02 -9.41
N PRO A 390 -19.93 -18.96 -8.50
CA PRO A 390 -20.91 -19.79 -7.79
C PRO A 390 -22.04 -19.03 -7.10
N TYR A 391 -21.78 -17.81 -6.60
CA TYR A 391 -22.78 -16.90 -6.02
C TYR A 391 -23.28 -15.88 -7.06
N TYR A 392 -23.56 -16.35 -8.27
CA TYR A 392 -23.87 -15.50 -9.43
C TYR A 392 -24.96 -14.44 -9.12
N ASN A 393 -24.66 -13.18 -9.47
CA ASN A 393 -25.50 -12.01 -9.26
C ASN A 393 -25.87 -11.74 -7.77
N GLN A 394 -25.06 -12.23 -6.83
CA GLN A 394 -25.24 -12.00 -5.41
C GLN A 394 -24.15 -11.10 -4.84
N TRP A 395 -24.51 -10.39 -3.78
CA TRP A 395 -23.57 -9.71 -2.91
C TRP A 395 -22.81 -10.73 -2.06
N VAL A 396 -21.49 -10.67 -2.08
CA VAL A 396 -20.60 -11.44 -1.23
C VAL A 396 -19.74 -10.47 -0.43
N ASP A 397 -19.65 -10.71 0.88
CA ASP A 397 -18.73 -9.98 1.77
C ASP A 397 -17.82 -11.00 2.44
N GLU A 398 -16.53 -10.95 2.15
CA GLU A 398 -15.54 -11.92 2.60
C GLU A 398 -15.36 -11.94 4.13
N GLN A 399 -15.88 -10.94 4.85
CA GLN A 399 -15.93 -10.96 6.31
C GLN A 399 -16.99 -11.92 6.85
N THR A 400 -18.00 -12.26 6.04
CA THR A 400 -19.19 -13.01 6.50
C THR A 400 -19.47 -14.27 5.69
N MET A 401 -18.81 -14.43 4.54
CA MET A 401 -19.04 -15.52 3.60
C MET A 401 -17.71 -16.04 3.05
N ASP A 402 -17.58 -17.37 2.94
CA ASP A 402 -16.45 -17.98 2.26
C ASP A 402 -16.54 -17.76 0.75
N HIS A 403 -15.63 -16.93 0.25
CA HIS A 403 -15.53 -16.59 -1.17
C HIS A 403 -14.37 -17.32 -1.88
N SER A 404 -13.68 -18.24 -1.21
CA SER A 404 -12.48 -18.92 -1.74
C SER A 404 -12.75 -19.82 -2.94
N ASN A 405 -13.99 -20.29 -3.10
CA ASN A 405 -14.41 -21.15 -4.21
C ASN A 405 -14.84 -20.37 -5.46
N CYS A 406 -14.80 -19.03 -5.43
CA CYS A 406 -15.17 -18.19 -6.57
C CYS A 406 -13.95 -17.79 -7.40
N ASP A 407 -14.14 -17.72 -8.72
CA ASP A 407 -13.15 -17.18 -9.64
C ASP A 407 -13.26 -15.64 -9.62
N LYS A 408 -12.44 -14.99 -8.79
CA LYS A 408 -12.46 -13.53 -8.58
C LYS A 408 -12.33 -12.71 -9.86
N SER A 409 -11.80 -13.29 -10.95
CA SER A 409 -11.70 -12.59 -12.25
C SER A 409 -13.07 -12.34 -12.91
N LYS A 410 -14.12 -13.04 -12.47
CA LYS A 410 -15.50 -12.90 -12.93
C LYS A 410 -16.36 -12.07 -11.98
N ASP A 411 -15.81 -11.69 -10.84
CA ASP A 411 -16.52 -10.95 -9.82
C ASP A 411 -16.21 -9.46 -9.95
N GLU A 412 -17.17 -8.64 -9.58
CA GLU A 412 -16.96 -7.20 -9.50
C GLU A 412 -16.53 -6.84 -8.08
N HIS A 413 -15.23 -6.58 -7.89
CA HIS A 413 -14.72 -6.10 -6.60
C HIS A 413 -15.11 -4.63 -6.41
N LEU A 414 -16.07 -4.37 -5.53
CA LEU A 414 -16.83 -3.12 -5.56
C LEU A 414 -15.99 -1.88 -5.20
N ILE A 415 -14.93 -2.03 -4.40
CA ILE A 415 -14.06 -0.91 -4.02
C ILE A 415 -13.18 -0.44 -5.20
N ASP A 416 -12.95 -1.28 -6.21
CA ASP A 416 -12.03 -1.01 -7.33
C ASP A 416 -12.61 -0.07 -8.39
N TYR A 417 -13.83 0.44 -8.18
CA TYR A 417 -14.56 1.35 -9.08
C TYR A 417 -14.70 2.74 -8.46
N PRO A 418 -13.59 3.46 -8.22
CA PRO A 418 -13.61 4.79 -7.62
C PRO A 418 -14.38 5.76 -8.50
N VAL A 419 -15.05 6.73 -7.89
CA VAL A 419 -15.98 7.66 -8.54
C VAL A 419 -17.28 6.99 -8.96
N ASN A 420 -17.26 5.88 -9.69
CA ASN A 420 -18.46 5.15 -10.09
C ASN A 420 -19.29 4.73 -8.87
N TYR A 421 -18.65 4.07 -7.90
CA TYR A 421 -19.29 3.56 -6.69
C TYR A 421 -19.04 4.42 -5.46
N ASP A 422 -18.74 5.72 -5.64
CA ASP A 422 -18.90 6.70 -4.56
C ASP A 422 -20.30 6.56 -3.95
N TYR A 423 -21.31 6.44 -4.81
CA TYR A 423 -22.69 6.10 -4.46
C TYR A 423 -23.29 5.14 -5.49
N ALA A 424 -23.84 4.02 -5.03
CA ALA A 424 -24.48 3.00 -5.87
C ALA A 424 -25.76 2.44 -5.24
N ALA A 425 -26.72 2.10 -6.10
CA ALA A 425 -27.97 1.44 -5.73
C ALA A 425 -28.23 0.28 -6.69
N ALA A 426 -28.27 -0.94 -6.17
CA ALA A 426 -28.58 -2.12 -6.96
C ALA A 426 -30.07 -2.20 -7.27
N ILE A 427 -30.41 -2.46 -8.53
CA ILE A 427 -31.81 -2.63 -8.96
C ILE A 427 -32.18 -4.11 -8.94
N SER A 428 -33.48 -4.41 -8.89
CA SER A 428 -34.02 -5.78 -8.85
C SER A 428 -33.95 -6.52 -10.21
N TYR A 429 -32.84 -6.40 -10.93
CA TYR A 429 -32.60 -7.13 -12.16
C TYR A 429 -32.02 -8.51 -11.87
N ASN A 430 -32.54 -9.54 -12.55
CA ASN A 430 -32.12 -10.93 -12.43
C ASN A 430 -32.02 -11.46 -10.98
N THR A 431 -33.01 -11.15 -10.14
CA THR A 431 -33.03 -11.58 -8.72
C THR A 431 -33.18 -13.09 -8.53
N SER A 432 -33.55 -13.83 -9.58
CA SER A 432 -33.50 -15.29 -9.60
C SER A 432 -32.08 -15.83 -9.72
N ASN A 433 -31.08 -14.95 -9.90
CA ASN A 433 -29.66 -15.29 -10.01
C ASN A 433 -29.39 -16.28 -11.14
N THR A 434 -30.08 -16.12 -12.28
CA THR A 434 -29.97 -17.04 -13.41
C THR A 434 -28.71 -16.69 -14.23
N PRO A 435 -27.70 -17.58 -14.30
CA PRO A 435 -26.49 -17.32 -15.06
C PRO A 435 -26.79 -17.02 -16.54
N GLY A 436 -26.05 -16.08 -17.12
CA GLY A 436 -26.18 -15.70 -18.53
C GLY A 436 -27.23 -14.62 -18.82
N GLN A 437 -28.10 -14.27 -17.85
CA GLN A 437 -29.08 -13.20 -18.03
C GLN A 437 -28.52 -11.80 -17.71
N GLY A 438 -27.24 -11.69 -17.34
CA GLY A 438 -26.61 -10.46 -16.90
C GLY A 438 -26.71 -10.26 -15.39
N SER A 439 -25.73 -9.58 -14.82
CA SER A 439 -25.59 -9.34 -13.38
C SER A 439 -25.19 -7.89 -13.08
N ALA A 440 -25.10 -7.53 -11.81
CA ALA A 440 -24.50 -6.28 -11.33
C ALA A 440 -25.08 -5.00 -11.97
N ILE A 441 -26.41 -4.93 -12.17
CA ILE A 441 -27.04 -3.74 -12.73
C ILE A 441 -27.35 -2.74 -11.62
N PHE A 442 -26.61 -1.63 -11.61
CA PHE A 442 -26.71 -0.59 -10.61
C PHE A 442 -27.12 0.76 -11.21
N VAL A 443 -27.73 1.62 -10.39
CA VAL A 443 -27.70 3.07 -10.60
C VAL A 443 -26.50 3.61 -9.82
N HIS A 444 -25.56 4.29 -10.47
CA HIS A 444 -24.33 4.76 -9.85
C HIS A 444 -23.88 6.15 -10.34
N CYS A 445 -22.78 6.65 -9.81
CA CYS A 445 -22.25 7.97 -10.17
C CYS A 445 -21.63 7.97 -11.57
N MET A 446 -21.96 9.01 -12.34
CA MET A 446 -21.59 9.14 -13.75
C MET A 446 -20.12 9.48 -13.94
N THR A 447 -19.43 8.61 -14.67
CA THR A 447 -18.09 8.81 -15.24
C THR A 447 -18.05 8.27 -16.67
N GLY A 448 -17.15 8.77 -17.50
CA GLY A 448 -16.98 8.28 -18.88
C GLY A 448 -18.15 8.63 -19.82
N SER A 449 -18.31 7.85 -20.88
CA SER A 449 -19.27 8.10 -21.96
C SER A 449 -20.33 7.00 -22.16
N TYR A 450 -20.20 5.86 -21.45
CA TYR A 450 -21.15 4.75 -21.40
C TYR A 450 -20.84 3.84 -20.21
N THR A 451 -21.78 2.96 -19.85
CA THR A 451 -21.58 1.88 -18.86
C THR A 451 -21.46 0.51 -19.56
N LEU A 452 -21.19 -0.55 -18.81
CA LEU A 452 -21.29 -1.93 -19.31
C LEU A 452 -22.68 -2.56 -19.07
N GLY A 453 -23.68 -1.77 -18.70
CA GLY A 453 -25.05 -2.24 -18.42
C GLY A 453 -25.75 -1.42 -17.34
N CYS A 454 -24.99 -0.81 -16.43
CA CYS A 454 -25.51 0.07 -15.39
C CYS A 454 -26.15 1.37 -15.92
N ILE A 455 -26.79 2.09 -15.01
CA ILE A 455 -27.29 3.44 -15.20
C ILE A 455 -26.35 4.39 -14.44
N ALA A 456 -25.83 5.41 -15.11
CA ALA A 456 -25.01 6.41 -14.44
C ALA A 456 -25.60 7.81 -14.54
N ILE A 457 -25.73 8.47 -13.39
CA ILE A 457 -26.21 9.86 -13.26
C ILE A 457 -25.19 10.69 -12.47
N PRO A 458 -25.16 12.03 -12.61
CA PRO A 458 -24.15 12.83 -11.91
C PRO A 458 -24.21 12.65 -10.39
N LYS A 459 -23.04 12.64 -9.73
CA LYS A 459 -22.88 12.30 -8.32
C LYS A 459 -23.81 13.07 -7.38
N THR A 460 -24.01 14.37 -7.60
CA THR A 460 -24.93 15.20 -6.81
C THR A 460 -26.38 14.71 -6.88
N GLN A 461 -26.83 14.30 -8.06
CA GLN A 461 -28.16 13.74 -8.27
C GLN A 461 -28.25 12.31 -7.74
N MET A 462 -27.17 11.54 -7.81
CA MET A 462 -27.11 10.23 -7.17
C MET A 462 -27.29 10.35 -5.65
N ALA A 463 -26.56 11.25 -4.97
CA ALA A 463 -26.73 11.51 -3.54
C ALA A 463 -28.15 12.01 -3.19
N THR A 464 -28.76 12.80 -4.08
CA THR A 464 -30.16 13.24 -3.93
C THR A 464 -31.14 12.09 -4.08
N PHE A 465 -30.95 11.25 -5.08
CA PHE A 465 -31.74 10.04 -5.29
C PHE A 465 -31.63 9.11 -4.08
N MET A 466 -30.42 8.84 -3.59
CA MET A 466 -30.18 7.96 -2.43
C MET A 466 -30.91 8.38 -1.16
N ARG A 467 -30.94 9.67 -0.85
CA ARG A 467 -31.70 10.21 0.30
C ARG A 467 -33.20 9.99 0.18
N GLY A 468 -33.72 9.96 -1.04
CA GLY A 468 -35.13 9.76 -1.32
C GLY A 468 -35.54 8.29 -1.50
N ILE A 469 -34.59 7.35 -1.63
CA ILE A 469 -34.92 5.93 -1.79
C ILE A 469 -35.63 5.39 -0.54
N ASN A 470 -36.76 4.71 -0.78
CA ASN A 470 -37.55 3.97 0.19
C ASN A 470 -38.10 2.67 -0.45
N GLY A 471 -38.82 1.84 0.32
CA GLY A 471 -39.35 0.55 -0.17
C GLY A 471 -40.34 0.63 -1.34
N SER A 472 -40.98 1.78 -1.55
CA SER A 472 -41.92 2.01 -2.66
C SER A 472 -41.23 2.63 -3.89
N THR A 473 -39.93 2.92 -3.84
CA THR A 473 -39.20 3.53 -4.95
C THR A 473 -39.12 2.59 -6.15
N ARG A 474 -39.33 3.12 -7.37
CA ARG A 474 -39.19 2.37 -8.62
C ARG A 474 -38.29 3.09 -9.60
N VAL A 475 -37.53 2.31 -10.36
CA VAL A 475 -36.71 2.75 -11.49
C VAL A 475 -37.36 2.23 -12.77
N ILE A 476 -37.74 3.12 -13.68
CA ILE A 476 -38.33 2.78 -14.98
C ILE A 476 -37.30 3.10 -16.06
N ILE A 477 -37.02 2.14 -16.93
CA ILE A 477 -36.01 2.25 -17.99
C ILE A 477 -36.65 1.87 -19.31
N ASP A 478 -36.78 2.82 -20.23
CA ASP A 478 -37.27 2.55 -21.59
C ASP A 478 -36.89 3.68 -22.54
N VAL A 479 -37.27 3.55 -23.81
CA VAL A 479 -37.26 4.67 -24.74
C VAL A 479 -38.33 5.70 -24.35
N GLU A 480 -38.07 6.97 -24.61
CA GLU A 480 -38.93 8.10 -24.24
C GLU A 480 -40.40 7.90 -24.63
N SER A 481 -40.65 7.37 -25.84
CA SER A 481 -41.99 7.10 -26.36
C SER A 481 -42.75 5.98 -25.63
N ARG A 482 -42.08 5.22 -24.76
CA ARG A 482 -42.65 4.07 -24.04
C ARG A 482 -42.75 4.23 -22.54
N ILE A 483 -42.13 5.26 -21.96
CA ILE A 483 -42.15 5.51 -20.51
C ILE A 483 -43.57 5.56 -19.95
N LEU A 484 -44.51 6.14 -20.69
CA LEU A 484 -45.89 6.31 -20.22
C LEU A 484 -46.75 5.02 -20.26
N ASN A 485 -46.15 3.88 -20.60
CA ASN A 485 -46.83 2.57 -20.59
C ASN A 485 -46.69 1.79 -19.27
N TYR A 486 -45.88 2.28 -18.33
CA TYR A 486 -45.64 1.68 -17.01
C TYR A 486 -46.62 2.21 -15.96
#